data_AF-A0A4Q6C807-F1
#
_entry.id   AF-A0A4Q6C807-F1
#
_cell.length_a   1.000
_cell.length_b   1.000
_cell.length_c   1.000
_cell.angle_alpha   90.00
_cell.angle_beta   90.00
_cell.angle_gamma   90.00
#
_symmetry.space_group_name_H-M   'P 1'
#
loop_
_entity.id
_entity.type
_entity.pdbx_description
1 polymer ?
#
loop_
_entity_poly.entity_id
_entity_poly.type
_entity_poly.pdbx_seq_one_letter_code
_entity_poly.pdbx_strand_id
1 'polypeptide(L)'
;MNRIYRKIWDAERGVVVTSELAKAKGKGKGGRLLQAVALAGALGASTSALAAGVCTVTGTNLGTAATAVGTNSFACGSNGTIANGTGSTAIGAAATANGANTTAMGTSSNAAAANATAIGNFAWAMATNTTALGYDSWANAANATALGVSAYALGTNSIAIGYSSQATGAGSVAVGGVAGGFSAEATNTGAAAFGAGSGALADFTTAIGTLASSDALQGTAVGAGSYAGAENSVALGALSVADR
;
A
#
# COMPACT_ATOMS: atom_id res chain seq x y z
N MET A 1 39.19 -78.66 48.82
CA MET A 1 39.75 -77.97 47.64
C MET A 1 38.59 -77.62 46.71
N ASN A 2 38.08 -76.37 46.74
CA ASN A 2 36.94 -75.95 45.91
C ASN A 2 37.42 -74.99 44.82
N ARG A 3 37.23 -75.37 43.55
CA ARG A 3 37.48 -74.53 42.37
C ARG A 3 36.17 -73.88 41.95
N ILE A 4 36.05 -72.60 42.25
CA ILE A 4 34.87 -71.79 42.00
C ILE A 4 35.27 -70.76 40.92
N TYR A 5 34.68 -70.85 39.72
CA TYR A 5 35.04 -69.99 38.58
C TYR A 5 33.82 -69.55 37.77
N ARG A 6 33.71 -68.24 37.49
CA ARG A 6 32.70 -67.66 36.59
C ARG A 6 33.37 -67.18 35.30
N LYS A 7 32.71 -67.40 34.16
CA LYS A 7 33.12 -66.86 32.86
C LYS A 7 32.54 -65.47 32.67
N ILE A 8 33.38 -64.49 32.37
CA ILE A 8 32.97 -63.12 32.05
C ILE A 8 33.55 -62.77 30.68
N TRP A 9 32.78 -62.01 29.90
CA TRP A 9 33.19 -61.57 28.57
C TRP A 9 33.81 -60.17 28.65
N ASP A 10 35.01 -60.02 28.09
CA ASP A 10 35.75 -58.76 27.98
C ASP A 10 35.91 -58.37 26.50
N ALA A 11 35.72 -57.08 26.19
CA ALA A 11 35.66 -56.58 24.82
C ALA A 11 37.02 -56.55 24.10
N GLU A 12 38.16 -56.63 24.82
CA GLU A 12 39.50 -56.61 24.23
C GLU A 12 40.15 -58.00 24.16
N ARG A 13 39.78 -58.94 25.04
CA ARG A 13 40.50 -60.22 25.22
C ARG A 13 39.62 -61.47 25.12
N GLY A 14 38.31 -61.34 24.92
CA GLY A 14 37.38 -62.47 24.84
C GLY A 14 36.96 -63.01 26.22
N VAL A 15 36.59 -64.30 26.30
CA VAL A 15 36.07 -64.90 27.53
C VAL A 15 37.19 -65.23 28.51
N VAL A 16 37.18 -64.60 29.68
CA VAL A 16 38.18 -64.79 30.74
C VAL A 16 37.55 -65.44 31.98
N VAL A 17 38.32 -66.28 32.67
CA VAL A 17 37.89 -67.02 33.87
C VAL A 17 38.36 -66.28 35.12
N THR A 18 37.42 -65.86 35.99
CA THR A 18 37.75 -65.14 37.24
C THR A 18 37.17 -65.84 38.47
N SER A 19 37.72 -65.54 39.65
CA SER A 19 37.13 -65.99 40.93
C SER A 19 35.82 -65.25 41.21
N GLU A 20 34.88 -65.90 41.90
CA GLU A 20 33.50 -65.42 42.13
C GLU A 20 33.36 -64.14 42.97
N LEU A 21 34.46 -63.61 43.52
CA LEU A 21 34.46 -62.37 44.29
C LEU A 21 34.66 -61.11 43.42
N ALA A 22 34.90 -61.27 42.12
CA ALA A 22 35.05 -60.14 41.21
C ALA A 22 33.68 -59.54 40.83
N LYS A 23 33.37 -58.35 41.35
CA LYS A 23 32.11 -57.63 41.08
C LYS A 23 32.27 -56.78 39.80
N ALA A 24 31.51 -57.12 38.75
CA ALA A 24 31.42 -56.30 37.55
C ALA A 24 30.76 -54.94 37.85
N LYS A 25 31.37 -53.83 37.41
CA LYS A 25 30.81 -52.48 37.53
C LYS A 25 29.69 -52.31 36.49
N GLY A 26 28.45 -52.59 36.89
CA GLY A 26 27.27 -52.40 36.06
C GLY A 26 27.05 -50.93 35.67
N LYS A 27 26.64 -50.68 34.41
CA LYS A 27 26.23 -49.35 33.93
C LYS A 27 25.00 -48.86 34.71
N GLY A 28 25.17 -47.86 35.57
CA GLY A 28 24.07 -47.11 36.15
C GLY A 28 23.39 -46.25 35.08
N LYS A 29 22.14 -46.56 34.74
CA LYS A 29 21.26 -45.70 33.94
C LYS A 29 20.74 -44.58 34.84
N GLY A 30 21.38 -43.42 34.80
CA GLY A 30 20.82 -42.18 35.36
C GLY A 30 19.70 -41.66 34.48
N GLY A 31 18.52 -41.47 35.08
CA GLY A 31 17.43 -40.73 34.46
C GLY A 31 17.74 -39.24 34.41
N ARG A 32 17.47 -38.62 33.26
CA ARG A 32 17.08 -37.21 33.15
C ARG A 32 15.97 -37.13 32.11
N LEU A 33 14.75 -36.94 32.63
CA LEU A 33 13.64 -36.12 32.15
C LEU A 33 13.51 -35.91 30.63
N LEU A 34 12.34 -36.28 30.13
CA LEU A 34 11.76 -35.85 28.86
C LEU A 34 11.80 -34.31 28.74
N GLN A 35 12.35 -33.81 27.63
CA GLN A 35 11.72 -32.71 26.91
C GLN A 35 11.73 -33.06 25.42
N ALA A 36 10.54 -33.01 24.83
CA ALA A 36 10.25 -33.35 23.45
C ALA A 36 11.05 -32.44 22.50
N VAL A 37 11.94 -33.04 21.70
CA VAL A 37 12.42 -32.38 20.48
C VAL A 37 11.34 -32.60 19.43
N ALA A 38 10.46 -31.62 19.29
CA ALA A 38 9.60 -31.50 18.13
C ALA A 38 10.50 -31.30 16.90
N LEU A 39 10.84 -32.40 16.23
CA LEU A 39 11.44 -32.34 14.90
C LEU A 39 10.29 -32.01 13.93
N ALA A 40 9.96 -30.73 13.86
CA ALA A 40 9.10 -30.18 12.82
C ALA A 40 9.67 -30.61 11.46
N GLY A 41 8.86 -31.34 10.70
CA GLY A 41 9.12 -31.59 9.29
C GLY A 41 9.19 -30.25 8.57
N ALA A 42 10.40 -29.77 8.35
CA ALA A 42 10.70 -28.70 7.42
C ALA A 42 10.53 -29.27 6.00
N LEU A 43 9.28 -29.36 5.55
CA LEU A 43 8.94 -29.57 4.15
C LEU A 43 8.49 -28.23 3.55
N GLY A 44 9.40 -27.58 2.84
CA GLY A 44 9.05 -26.93 1.57
C GLY A 44 8.46 -25.51 1.58
N ALA A 45 8.57 -24.72 2.65
CA ALA A 45 8.41 -23.28 2.49
C ALA A 45 9.72 -22.74 1.90
N SER A 46 9.71 -22.43 0.60
CA SER A 46 10.74 -21.67 -0.08
C SER A 46 11.11 -20.46 0.77
N THR A 47 12.25 -20.51 1.44
CA THR A 47 12.86 -19.33 2.06
C THR A 47 13.33 -18.46 0.90
N SER A 48 12.45 -17.62 0.37
CA SER A 48 12.89 -16.40 -0.31
C SER A 48 13.63 -15.60 0.75
N ALA A 49 14.94 -15.82 0.82
CA ALA A 49 15.83 -15.19 1.74
C ALA A 49 15.61 -13.68 1.65
N LEU A 50 15.03 -13.11 2.71
CA LEU A 50 14.92 -11.68 2.88
C LEU A 50 16.34 -11.12 2.90
N ALA A 51 16.75 -10.49 1.79
CA ALA A 51 17.69 -9.39 1.88
C ALA A 51 16.95 -8.25 2.60
N ALA A 52 16.81 -8.37 3.92
CA ALA A 52 16.33 -7.30 4.76
C ALA A 52 17.39 -6.19 4.73
N GLY A 53 17.28 -5.29 3.75
CA GLY A 53 17.77 -3.93 3.92
C GLY A 53 17.08 -3.41 5.16
N VAL A 54 17.82 -3.29 6.26
CA VAL A 54 17.25 -3.09 7.59
C VAL A 54 16.49 -1.77 7.61
N CYS A 55 15.15 -1.86 7.59
CA CYS A 55 14.29 -0.77 8.03
C CYS A 55 14.16 -0.90 9.55
N THR A 56 14.97 -0.15 10.31
CA THR A 56 14.78 -0.01 11.75
C THR A 56 13.68 1.00 12.02
N VAL A 57 12.52 0.53 12.49
CA VAL A 57 11.48 1.41 13.04
C VAL A 57 11.66 1.46 14.55
N THR A 58 11.92 2.65 15.10
CA THR A 58 12.05 2.87 16.55
C THR A 58 10.72 3.35 17.13
N GLY A 59 10.32 2.82 18.29
CA GLY A 59 9.07 3.20 18.95
C GLY A 59 8.58 2.15 19.94
N THR A 60 7.70 2.56 20.87
CA THR A 60 7.15 1.70 21.93
C THR A 60 5.91 0.90 21.50
N ASN A 61 5.30 1.24 20.35
CA ASN A 61 4.10 0.60 19.80
C ASN A 61 4.29 0.28 18.30
N LEU A 62 5.05 -0.79 18.01
CA LEU A 62 5.38 -1.17 16.63
C LEU A 62 4.32 -2.07 15.96
N GLY A 63 3.36 -2.59 16.72
CA GLY A 63 2.31 -3.47 16.19
C GLY A 63 2.87 -4.68 15.44
N THR A 64 2.14 -5.15 14.42
CA THR A 64 2.61 -6.20 13.51
C THR A 64 3.76 -5.71 12.62
N ALA A 65 4.75 -6.57 12.40
CA ALA A 65 5.93 -6.23 11.61
C ALA A 65 5.61 -5.96 10.13
N ALA A 66 6.42 -5.12 9.48
CA ALA A 66 6.35 -4.91 8.04
C ALA A 66 6.67 -6.22 7.28
N THR A 67 5.88 -6.53 6.26
CA THR A 67 6.00 -7.76 5.47
C THR A 67 6.11 -7.45 3.98
N ALA A 68 7.21 -7.88 3.37
CA ALA A 68 7.43 -7.83 1.93
C ALA A 68 7.17 -9.24 1.35
N VAL A 69 6.03 -9.43 0.68
CA VAL A 69 5.58 -10.73 0.14
C VAL A 69 5.93 -10.86 -1.34
N GLY A 70 5.82 -9.78 -2.10
CA GLY A 70 6.09 -9.80 -3.54
C GLY A 70 7.57 -9.99 -3.87
N THR A 71 7.86 -10.61 -5.02
CA THR A 71 9.23 -10.67 -5.53
C THR A 71 9.78 -9.27 -5.76
N ASN A 72 11.02 -8.99 -5.33
CA ASN A 72 11.64 -7.66 -5.42
C ASN A 72 10.79 -6.54 -4.76
N SER A 73 10.02 -6.88 -3.72
CA SER A 73 9.24 -5.90 -2.96
C SER A 73 10.02 -5.35 -1.75
N PHE A 74 9.60 -4.19 -1.25
CA PHE A 74 10.16 -3.54 -0.08
C PHE A 74 9.04 -3.09 0.87
N ALA A 75 9.14 -3.45 2.15
CA ALA A 75 8.19 -3.03 3.17
C ALA A 75 8.94 -2.45 4.38
N CYS A 76 8.56 -1.26 4.82
CA CYS A 76 9.21 -0.55 5.93
C CYS A 76 8.19 0.23 6.76
N GLY A 77 7.91 -0.22 7.99
CA GLY A 77 6.94 0.44 8.86
C GLY A 77 6.48 -0.43 10.03
N SER A 78 5.45 0.04 10.71
CA SER A 78 4.81 -0.61 11.87
C SER A 78 3.35 -0.91 11.57
N ASN A 79 2.66 -1.59 12.49
CA ASN A 79 1.21 -1.80 12.42
C ASN A 79 0.75 -2.48 11.11
N GLY A 80 1.51 -3.45 10.62
CA GLY A 80 1.09 -4.29 9.50
C GLY A 80 1.29 -3.62 8.15
N THR A 81 2.41 -2.92 7.96
CA THR A 81 2.86 -2.48 6.64
C THR A 81 3.07 -3.69 5.72
N ILE A 82 2.46 -3.70 4.53
CA ILE A 82 2.50 -4.86 3.64
C ILE A 82 2.79 -4.44 2.20
N ALA A 83 3.80 -5.06 1.59
CA ALA A 83 4.10 -4.98 0.16
C ALA A 83 3.82 -6.33 -0.50
N ASN A 84 2.60 -6.52 -1.04
CA ASN A 84 2.13 -7.79 -1.61
C ASN A 84 2.55 -8.00 -3.07
N GLY A 85 2.60 -6.93 -3.86
CA GLY A 85 2.83 -7.05 -5.30
C GLY A 85 4.30 -7.20 -5.68
N THR A 86 4.57 -7.82 -6.84
CA THR A 86 5.92 -7.86 -7.42
C THR A 86 6.43 -6.46 -7.69
N GLY A 87 7.66 -6.15 -7.26
CA GLY A 87 8.24 -4.82 -7.40
C GLY A 87 7.55 -3.73 -6.55
N SER A 88 6.70 -4.11 -5.60
CA SER A 88 5.95 -3.14 -4.79
C SER A 88 6.79 -2.55 -3.66
N THR A 89 6.48 -1.31 -3.28
CA THR A 89 7.12 -0.59 -2.17
C THR A 89 6.03 -0.12 -1.21
N ALA A 90 6.11 -0.48 0.08
CA ALA A 90 5.23 -0.03 1.14
C ALA A 90 6.04 0.62 2.28
N ILE A 91 5.80 1.89 2.59
CA ILE A 91 6.53 2.63 3.63
C ILE A 91 5.55 3.37 4.53
N GLY A 92 5.62 3.16 5.84
CA GLY A 92 4.78 3.84 6.84
C GLY A 92 3.83 2.90 7.56
N ALA A 93 3.32 3.34 8.71
CA ALA A 93 2.47 2.52 9.57
C ALA A 93 1.18 2.10 8.83
N ALA A 94 0.89 0.80 8.78
CA ALA A 94 -0.27 0.24 8.04
C ALA A 94 -0.32 0.60 6.53
N ALA A 95 0.79 1.02 5.91
CA ALA A 95 0.85 1.23 4.47
C ALA A 95 0.72 -0.08 3.71
N THR A 96 -0.08 -0.12 2.65
CA THR A 96 -0.38 -1.33 1.88
C THR A 96 -0.15 -1.12 0.39
N ALA A 97 0.74 -1.92 -0.21
CA ALA A 97 1.04 -1.91 -1.64
C ALA A 97 0.67 -3.27 -2.25
N ASN A 98 -0.52 -3.38 -2.85
CA ASN A 98 -1.11 -4.66 -3.27
C ASN A 98 -0.80 -5.04 -4.73
N GLY A 99 -0.76 -4.07 -5.63
CA GLY A 99 -0.55 -4.31 -7.05
C GLY A 99 0.90 -4.53 -7.45
N ALA A 100 1.14 -5.06 -8.65
CA ALA A 100 2.48 -5.08 -9.23
C ALA A 100 3.00 -3.65 -9.48
N ASN A 101 4.29 -3.41 -9.24
CA ASN A 101 4.96 -2.11 -9.42
C ASN A 101 4.28 -0.95 -8.66
N THR A 102 3.63 -1.21 -7.54
CA THR A 102 2.97 -0.17 -6.75
C THR A 102 3.89 0.50 -5.76
N THR A 103 3.61 1.75 -5.44
CA THR A 103 4.25 2.47 -4.33
C THR A 103 3.19 2.98 -3.37
N ALA A 104 3.24 2.56 -2.10
CA ALA A 104 2.42 3.10 -1.01
C ALA A 104 3.35 3.71 0.04
N MET A 105 3.30 5.03 0.25
CA MET A 105 4.17 5.73 1.19
C MET A 105 3.35 6.69 2.06
N GLY A 106 3.35 6.47 3.37
CA GLY A 106 2.60 7.23 4.34
C GLY A 106 1.71 6.34 5.20
N THR A 107 1.37 6.81 6.40
CA THR A 107 0.51 6.07 7.32
C THR A 107 -0.84 5.75 6.66
N SER A 108 -1.26 4.50 6.68
CA SER A 108 -2.51 4.02 6.06
C SER A 108 -2.67 4.36 4.58
N SER A 109 -1.56 4.60 3.86
CA SER A 109 -1.59 4.72 2.40
C SER A 109 -1.92 3.37 1.76
N ASN A 110 -2.66 3.37 0.66
CA ASN A 110 -3.09 2.16 -0.04
C ASN A 110 -2.94 2.32 -1.56
N ALA A 111 -2.03 1.54 -2.14
CA ALA A 111 -1.90 1.38 -3.58
C ALA A 111 -2.41 -0.01 -3.99
N ALA A 112 -3.64 -0.09 -4.47
CA ALA A 112 -4.38 -1.35 -4.55
C ALA A 112 -4.12 -2.17 -5.84
N ALA A 113 -3.88 -1.49 -6.97
CA ALA A 113 -3.83 -2.11 -8.30
C ALA A 113 -2.51 -1.82 -9.03
N ALA A 114 -2.25 -2.50 -10.15
CA ALA A 114 -0.96 -2.42 -10.84
C ALA A 114 -0.56 -0.99 -11.25
N ASN A 115 0.72 -0.66 -11.07
CA ASN A 115 1.31 0.66 -11.32
C ASN A 115 0.66 1.81 -10.52
N ALA A 116 -0.09 1.51 -9.45
CA ALA A 116 -0.66 2.52 -8.58
C ALA A 116 0.39 3.15 -7.65
N THR A 117 0.33 4.47 -7.49
CA THR A 117 1.21 5.23 -6.59
C THR A 117 0.35 6.00 -5.60
N ALA A 118 0.47 5.69 -4.31
CA ALA A 118 -0.20 6.36 -3.20
C ALA A 118 0.86 6.94 -2.25
N ILE A 119 0.99 8.26 -2.19
CA ILE A 119 1.98 8.94 -1.36
C ILE A 119 1.28 10.00 -0.50
N GLY A 120 1.25 9.80 0.81
CA GLY A 120 0.55 10.66 1.77
C GLY A 120 -0.13 9.84 2.84
N ASN A 121 -0.43 10.45 3.99
CA ASN A 121 -1.23 9.80 5.00
C ASN A 121 -2.67 9.66 4.50
N PHE A 122 -3.22 8.44 4.54
CA PHE A 122 -4.52 8.11 3.94
C PHE A 122 -4.61 8.36 2.42
N ALA A 123 -3.49 8.38 1.68
CA ALA A 123 -3.52 8.44 0.23
C ALA A 123 -3.98 7.10 -0.38
N TRP A 124 -4.95 7.14 -1.29
CA TRP A 124 -5.67 5.99 -1.83
C TRP A 124 -5.63 5.95 -3.35
N ALA A 125 -4.82 5.06 -3.91
CA ALA A 125 -4.68 4.82 -5.34
C ALA A 125 -5.25 3.42 -5.66
N MET A 126 -6.52 3.36 -6.11
CA MET A 126 -7.33 2.14 -6.06
C MET A 126 -7.40 1.36 -7.38
N ALA A 127 -7.03 1.96 -8.50
CA ALA A 127 -7.15 1.36 -9.83
C ALA A 127 -5.81 1.30 -10.58
N THR A 128 -5.81 0.68 -11.77
CA THR A 128 -4.58 0.54 -12.56
C THR A 128 -4.07 1.91 -13.02
N ASN A 129 -2.75 2.10 -12.96
CA ASN A 129 -2.07 3.35 -13.36
C ASN A 129 -2.58 4.61 -12.64
N THR A 130 -3.09 4.47 -11.41
CA THR A 130 -3.53 5.62 -10.62
C THR A 130 -2.41 6.27 -9.84
N THR A 131 -2.48 7.59 -9.66
CA THR A 131 -1.59 8.33 -8.76
C THR A 131 -2.41 9.12 -7.75
N ALA A 132 -2.18 8.92 -6.46
CA ALA A 132 -2.74 9.70 -5.36
C ALA A 132 -1.58 10.27 -4.53
N LEU A 133 -1.41 11.59 -4.52
CA LEU A 133 -0.36 12.29 -3.79
C LEU A 133 -0.97 13.36 -2.88
N GLY A 134 -0.84 13.21 -1.56
CA GLY A 134 -1.36 14.13 -0.57
C GLY A 134 -2.13 13.44 0.55
N TYR A 135 -2.34 14.13 1.66
CA TYR A 135 -3.20 13.64 2.74
C TYR A 135 -4.61 13.39 2.21
N ASP A 136 -5.15 12.21 2.43
CA ASP A 136 -6.53 11.86 2.05
C ASP A 136 -6.81 12.02 0.53
N SER A 137 -5.77 12.00 -0.30
CA SER A 137 -5.93 12.02 -1.76
C SER A 137 -6.50 10.68 -2.25
N TRP A 138 -7.43 10.72 -3.21
CA TRP A 138 -8.13 9.54 -3.70
C TRP A 138 -8.21 9.51 -5.23
N ALA A 139 -7.46 8.60 -5.85
CA ALA A 139 -7.57 8.25 -7.26
C ALA A 139 -8.23 6.88 -7.40
N ASN A 140 -9.51 6.86 -7.80
CA ASN A 140 -10.35 5.65 -7.73
C ASN A 140 -10.54 4.91 -9.06
N ALA A 141 -10.34 5.60 -10.18
CA ALA A 141 -10.62 5.05 -11.51
C ALA A 141 -9.34 4.88 -12.34
N ALA A 142 -9.37 4.03 -13.37
CA ALA A 142 -8.17 3.71 -14.16
C ALA A 142 -7.54 4.97 -14.78
N ASN A 143 -6.20 5.06 -14.71
CA ASN A 143 -5.41 6.20 -15.17
C ASN A 143 -5.74 7.54 -14.49
N ALA A 144 -6.45 7.54 -13.35
CA ALA A 144 -6.78 8.76 -12.63
C ALA A 144 -5.58 9.30 -11.82
N THR A 145 -5.48 10.62 -11.71
CA THR A 145 -4.41 11.31 -10.98
C THR A 145 -5.01 12.32 -10.00
N ALA A 146 -4.82 12.10 -8.70
CA ALA A 146 -5.23 13.00 -7.62
C ALA A 146 -3.99 13.57 -6.92
N LEU A 147 -3.77 14.88 -6.98
CA LEU A 147 -2.61 15.56 -6.39
C LEU A 147 -3.09 16.71 -5.48
N GLY A 148 -2.99 16.55 -4.17
CA GLY A 148 -3.39 17.56 -3.19
C GLY A 148 -4.03 16.94 -1.95
N VAL A 149 -4.23 17.77 -0.94
CA VAL A 149 -4.97 17.36 0.27
C VAL A 149 -6.44 17.16 -0.08
N SER A 150 -6.96 15.96 0.18
CA SER A 150 -8.32 15.56 -0.19
C SER A 150 -8.64 15.80 -1.67
N ALA A 151 -7.70 15.60 -2.59
CA ALA A 151 -7.98 15.64 -4.03
C ALA A 151 -8.69 14.35 -4.47
N TYR A 152 -9.75 14.44 -5.26
CA TYR A 152 -10.59 13.31 -5.69
C TYR A 152 -10.63 13.18 -7.21
N ALA A 153 -9.89 12.20 -7.75
CA ALA A 153 -9.93 11.83 -9.16
C ALA A 153 -10.71 10.52 -9.31
N LEU A 154 -12.02 10.64 -9.57
CA LEU A 154 -12.98 9.53 -9.54
C LEU A 154 -13.41 9.07 -10.94
N GLY A 155 -13.17 9.87 -11.98
CA GLY A 155 -13.43 9.48 -13.37
C GLY A 155 -12.26 8.74 -14.02
N THR A 156 -12.53 7.90 -15.02
CA THR A 156 -11.45 7.27 -15.82
C THR A 156 -10.65 8.34 -16.53
N ASN A 157 -9.32 8.24 -16.54
CA ASN A 157 -8.43 9.26 -17.12
C ASN A 157 -8.61 10.67 -16.53
N SER A 158 -9.21 10.79 -15.34
CA SER A 158 -9.45 12.08 -14.70
C SER A 158 -8.20 12.62 -14.00
N ILE A 159 -8.11 13.94 -13.86
CA ILE A 159 -7.01 14.62 -13.18
C ILE A 159 -7.60 15.62 -12.18
N ALA A 160 -7.37 15.42 -10.89
CA ALA A 160 -7.73 16.34 -9.82
C ALA A 160 -6.45 16.89 -9.16
N ILE A 161 -6.24 18.21 -9.20
CA ILE A 161 -5.05 18.87 -8.63
C ILE A 161 -5.48 20.04 -7.76
N GLY A 162 -5.16 19.99 -6.47
CA GLY A 162 -5.46 21.05 -5.50
C GLY A 162 -6.32 20.56 -4.34
N TYR A 163 -6.46 21.43 -3.32
CA TYR A 163 -7.20 21.12 -2.10
C TYR A 163 -8.67 20.84 -2.42
N SER A 164 -9.18 19.66 -2.05
CA SER A 164 -10.58 19.27 -2.32
C SER A 164 -10.99 19.33 -3.79
N SER A 165 -10.04 19.31 -4.75
CA SER A 165 -10.36 19.27 -6.18
C SER A 165 -11.14 17.99 -6.52
N GLN A 166 -12.13 18.08 -7.40
CA GLN A 166 -13.02 16.97 -7.75
C GLN A 166 -13.10 16.80 -9.26
N ALA A 167 -12.48 15.73 -9.78
CA ALA A 167 -12.59 15.32 -11.17
C ALA A 167 -13.36 13.99 -11.22
N THR A 168 -14.70 14.06 -11.31
CA THR A 168 -15.56 12.86 -11.26
C THR A 168 -16.00 12.34 -12.62
N GLY A 169 -15.92 13.18 -13.66
CA GLY A 169 -16.24 12.82 -15.03
C GLY A 169 -15.12 12.05 -15.74
N ALA A 170 -15.48 11.24 -16.74
CA ALA A 170 -14.49 10.55 -17.56
C ALA A 170 -13.68 11.56 -18.40
N GLY A 171 -12.36 11.47 -18.34
CA GLY A 171 -11.44 12.42 -18.98
C GLY A 171 -11.52 13.84 -18.43
N SER A 172 -12.15 14.04 -17.27
CA SER A 172 -12.32 15.37 -16.69
C SER A 172 -11.06 15.85 -15.98
N VAL A 173 -10.88 17.17 -15.93
CA VAL A 173 -9.71 17.82 -15.33
C VAL A 173 -10.19 18.90 -14.38
N ALA A 174 -9.89 18.78 -13.09
CA ALA A 174 -10.16 19.79 -12.08
C ALA A 174 -8.86 20.26 -11.46
N VAL A 175 -8.48 21.52 -11.69
CA VAL A 175 -7.24 22.11 -11.17
C VAL A 175 -7.57 23.38 -10.41
N GLY A 176 -7.32 23.37 -9.12
CA GLY A 176 -7.69 24.46 -8.22
C GLY A 176 -8.26 23.91 -6.92
N GLY A 177 -8.52 24.79 -5.97
CA GLY A 177 -8.80 24.38 -4.61
C GLY A 177 -8.07 25.27 -3.63
N VAL A 178 -8.82 25.89 -2.72
CA VAL A 178 -8.24 26.61 -1.58
C VAL A 178 -8.81 26.00 -0.30
N ALA A 179 -7.93 25.81 0.68
CA ALA A 179 -8.35 25.42 2.02
C ALA A 179 -9.36 26.44 2.55
N GLY A 180 -10.57 26.00 2.89
CA GLY A 180 -11.67 26.89 3.33
C GLY A 180 -12.91 26.92 2.44
N GLY A 181 -13.01 26.08 1.40
CA GLY A 181 -14.31 25.75 0.77
C GLY A 181 -14.47 26.07 -0.72
N PHE A 182 -13.39 26.33 -1.46
CA PHE A 182 -13.45 26.62 -2.90
C PHE A 182 -12.74 25.54 -3.73
N SER A 183 -13.36 24.37 -3.87
CA SER A 183 -12.93 23.25 -4.73
C SER A 183 -13.03 23.62 -6.23
N ALA A 184 -12.13 23.09 -7.06
CA ALA A 184 -12.38 23.02 -8.51
C ALA A 184 -13.18 21.75 -8.80
N GLU A 185 -14.21 21.84 -9.64
CA GLU A 185 -15.17 20.75 -9.88
C GLU A 185 -15.36 20.51 -11.37
N ALA A 186 -14.93 19.35 -11.85
CA ALA A 186 -15.12 18.88 -13.22
C ALA A 186 -15.89 17.56 -13.18
N THR A 187 -17.21 17.65 -13.22
CA THR A 187 -18.09 16.55 -12.79
C THR A 187 -18.53 15.61 -13.91
N ASN A 188 -18.44 16.07 -15.17
CA ASN A 188 -18.98 15.40 -16.34
C ASN A 188 -17.92 15.08 -17.40
N THR A 189 -18.31 14.37 -18.47
CA THR A 189 -17.38 13.80 -19.45
C THR A 189 -16.61 14.88 -20.17
N GLY A 190 -15.28 14.81 -20.15
CA GLY A 190 -14.42 15.79 -20.81
C GLY A 190 -14.52 17.21 -20.23
N ALA A 191 -15.14 17.38 -19.05
CA ALA A 191 -15.24 18.67 -18.38
C ALA A 191 -13.86 19.13 -17.87
N ALA A 192 -13.59 20.43 -17.96
CA ALA A 192 -12.31 21.00 -17.55
C ALA A 192 -12.52 22.28 -16.70
N ALA A 193 -12.22 22.19 -15.40
CA ALA A 193 -12.34 23.28 -14.44
C ALA A 193 -10.96 23.72 -13.95
N PHE A 194 -10.64 25.01 -14.09
CA PHE A 194 -9.37 25.61 -13.69
C PHE A 194 -9.62 26.85 -12.82
N GLY A 195 -9.31 26.79 -11.53
CA GLY A 195 -9.46 27.89 -10.58
C GLY A 195 -10.18 27.48 -9.29
N ALA A 196 -9.96 28.24 -8.22
CA ALA A 196 -10.65 28.00 -6.95
C ALA A 196 -12.16 28.24 -7.11
N GLY A 197 -12.98 27.25 -6.76
CA GLY A 197 -14.43 27.35 -6.94
C GLY A 197 -14.89 27.29 -8.40
N SER A 198 -14.02 26.93 -9.35
CA SER A 198 -14.42 26.77 -10.75
C SER A 198 -15.27 25.51 -10.93
N GLY A 199 -16.33 25.61 -11.75
CA GLY A 199 -17.27 24.52 -12.02
C GLY A 199 -17.43 24.25 -13.50
N ALA A 200 -16.96 23.11 -13.99
CA ALA A 200 -17.29 22.56 -15.31
C ALA A 200 -18.31 21.45 -15.10
N LEU A 201 -19.60 21.82 -15.14
CA LEU A 201 -20.71 21.04 -14.60
C LEU A 201 -21.58 20.34 -15.66
N ALA A 202 -21.16 20.32 -16.92
CA ALA A 202 -21.81 19.58 -18.01
C ALA A 202 -20.77 18.90 -18.91
N ASP A 203 -21.22 18.08 -19.86
CA ASP A 203 -20.31 17.39 -20.77
C ASP A 203 -19.57 18.38 -21.67
N PHE A 204 -18.29 18.11 -21.88
CA PHE A 204 -17.37 18.87 -22.74
C PHE A 204 -17.28 20.37 -22.41
N THR A 205 -17.55 20.76 -21.15
CA THR A 205 -17.45 22.16 -20.75
C THR A 205 -16.06 22.56 -20.29
N THR A 206 -15.76 23.84 -20.41
CA THR A 206 -14.52 24.43 -19.90
C THR A 206 -14.85 25.64 -19.02
N ALA A 207 -14.36 25.65 -17.79
CA ALA A 207 -14.48 26.78 -16.86
C ALA A 207 -13.08 27.19 -16.38
N ILE A 208 -12.65 28.42 -16.68
CA ILE A 208 -11.32 28.94 -16.33
C ILE A 208 -11.47 30.26 -15.58
N GLY A 209 -11.08 30.27 -14.31
CA GLY A 209 -11.12 31.41 -13.41
C GLY A 209 -11.69 31.06 -12.05
N THR A 210 -11.34 31.83 -11.02
CA THR A 210 -11.97 31.71 -9.70
C THR A 210 -13.47 31.91 -9.85
N LEU A 211 -14.27 30.96 -9.38
CA LEU A 211 -15.74 30.96 -9.50
C LEU A 211 -16.28 30.99 -10.94
N ALA A 212 -15.48 30.68 -11.95
CA ALA A 212 -16.00 30.49 -13.31
C ALA A 212 -16.90 29.25 -13.34
N SER A 213 -18.07 29.31 -13.98
CA SER A 213 -18.99 28.18 -14.09
C SER A 213 -19.45 27.97 -15.52
N SER A 214 -19.47 26.71 -15.96
CA SER A 214 -20.06 26.30 -17.23
C SER A 214 -20.91 25.06 -17.02
N ASP A 215 -22.23 25.26 -17.12
CA ASP A 215 -23.24 24.30 -16.64
C ASP A 215 -24.08 23.71 -17.79
N ALA A 216 -23.76 24.08 -19.03
CA ALA A 216 -24.45 23.64 -20.23
C ALA A 216 -23.49 22.97 -21.21
N LEU A 217 -23.98 21.95 -21.93
CA LEU A 217 -23.21 21.14 -22.87
C LEU A 217 -22.32 22.00 -23.79
N GLN A 218 -21.03 21.66 -23.88
CA GLN A 218 -20.03 22.37 -24.72
C GLN A 218 -19.87 23.87 -24.40
N GLY A 219 -20.33 24.33 -23.24
CA GLY A 219 -20.14 25.69 -22.78
C GLY A 219 -18.67 26.01 -22.44
N THR A 220 -18.27 27.27 -22.61
CA THR A 220 -16.94 27.75 -22.26
C THR A 220 -17.04 29.05 -21.46
N ALA A 221 -16.63 29.02 -20.20
CA ALA A 221 -16.56 30.18 -19.32
C ALA A 221 -15.09 30.52 -19.01
N VAL A 222 -14.62 31.71 -19.39
CA VAL A 222 -13.24 32.15 -19.17
C VAL A 222 -13.25 33.55 -18.55
N GLY A 223 -12.93 33.60 -17.26
CA GLY A 223 -12.90 34.81 -16.45
C GLY A 223 -13.40 34.54 -15.03
N ALA A 224 -12.91 35.31 -14.05
CA ALA A 224 -13.38 35.17 -12.67
C ALA A 224 -14.89 35.47 -12.57
N GLY A 225 -15.66 34.53 -12.04
CA GLY A 225 -17.12 34.63 -11.97
C GLY A 225 -17.84 34.63 -13.32
N SER A 226 -17.17 34.23 -14.41
CA SER A 226 -17.85 34.06 -15.71
C SER A 226 -18.84 32.89 -15.67
N TYR A 227 -19.93 32.98 -16.43
CA TYR A 227 -21.02 32.01 -16.44
C TYR A 227 -21.45 31.66 -17.86
N ALA A 228 -21.22 30.43 -18.31
CA ALA A 228 -21.73 29.89 -19.57
C ALA A 228 -22.86 28.89 -19.30
N GLY A 229 -24.11 29.37 -19.39
CA GLY A 229 -25.32 28.63 -19.01
C GLY A 229 -26.17 28.13 -20.17
N ALA A 230 -25.72 28.34 -21.41
CA ALA A 230 -26.40 27.85 -22.62
C ALA A 230 -25.50 26.90 -23.40
N GLU A 231 -26.13 25.98 -24.14
CA GLU A 231 -25.43 25.00 -24.95
C GLU A 231 -24.54 25.69 -25.99
N ASN A 232 -23.30 25.24 -26.14
CA ASN A 232 -22.29 25.78 -27.06
C ASN A 232 -21.96 27.28 -26.83
N SER A 233 -22.34 27.86 -25.68
CA SER A 233 -22.14 29.27 -25.42
C SER A 233 -20.74 29.59 -24.89
N VAL A 234 -20.28 30.82 -25.11
CA VAL A 234 -18.97 31.28 -24.66
C VAL A 234 -19.10 32.57 -23.85
N ALA A 235 -18.78 32.50 -22.56
CA ALA A 235 -18.66 33.66 -21.68
C ALA A 235 -17.18 34.02 -21.52
N LEU A 236 -16.77 35.17 -22.08
CA LEU A 236 -15.38 35.62 -22.06
C LEU A 236 -15.23 36.96 -21.35
N GLY A 237 -14.55 36.94 -20.20
CA GLY A 237 -14.33 38.10 -19.33
C GLY A 237 -14.82 37.85 -17.91
N ALA A 238 -14.28 38.61 -16.94
CA ALA A 238 -14.76 38.52 -15.55
C ALA A 238 -16.25 38.90 -15.48
N LEU A 239 -17.03 38.12 -14.74
CA LEU A 239 -18.49 38.29 -14.56
C LEU A 239 -19.30 38.26 -15.86
N SER A 240 -18.72 37.79 -16.97
CA SER A 240 -19.43 37.69 -18.24
C SER A 240 -20.45 36.55 -18.20
N VAL A 241 -21.57 36.73 -18.89
CA VAL A 241 -22.68 35.77 -18.91
C VAL A 241 -23.00 35.43 -20.36
N ALA A 242 -23.08 34.13 -20.66
CA ALA A 242 -23.53 33.60 -21.94
C ALA A 242 -24.76 32.72 -21.72
N ASP A 243 -25.92 33.30 -22.02
CA ASP A 243 -27.26 32.76 -21.75
C ASP A 243 -28.00 32.27 -23.00
N ARG A 244 -27.32 32.25 -24.16
CA ARG A 244 -27.84 31.81 -25.45
C ARG A 244 -26.76 31.25 -26.34
#